data_AF-M3VDU7-F1
#
_entry.id   AF-M3VDU7-F1
#
_cell.length_a   1.000
_cell.length_b   1.000
_cell.length_c   1.000
_cell.angle_alpha   90.00
_cell.angle_beta   90.00
_cell.angle_gamma   90.00
#
_symmetry.space_group_name_H-M   'P 1'
#
loop_
_entity.id
_entity.type
_entity.pdbx_description
1 polymer ?
#
loop_
_entity_poly.entity_id
_entity_poly.type
_entity_poly.pdbx_seq_one_letter_code
_entity_poly.pdbx_strand_id
1 'polypeptide(L)'
;MSRRLTIITAISATAAALVVAPGSTHAATKGVELTAHDNGDCTVTFTLVNHTNSTFYQPDWWFDQEGPAPAKTADASTYVAPWRVVPSTGTTWAFARWVGSPALHSELAPGVPAFAPPTVGYNTSAQPDGKVSTATVDVREATGPEAPDASDAGTQTVWFRIGNGPVPGDRIAPASIVVTGCGPQPWGSTAGSSDGGFGSSIGGVAGLLP
;
A
#
# COMPACT_ATOMS: atom_id res chain seq x y z
N MET A 1 49.75 46.89 15.45
CA MET A 1 48.38 46.89 14.92
C MET A 1 48.11 45.54 14.26
N SER A 2 47.61 44.55 15.02
CA SER A 2 47.32 43.20 14.50
C SER A 2 45.86 43.11 14.06
N ARG A 3 45.61 43.01 12.75
CA ARG A 3 44.28 42.73 12.20
C ARG A 3 44.04 41.22 12.21
N ARG A 4 43.04 40.79 12.98
CA ARG A 4 42.46 39.43 12.93
C ARG A 4 41.59 39.34 11.69
N LEU A 5 41.85 38.36 10.83
CA LEU A 5 41.00 38.02 9.69
C LEU A 5 40.10 36.84 10.11
N THR A 6 38.82 37.11 10.30
CA THR A 6 37.80 36.09 10.55
C THR A 6 37.24 35.66 9.21
N ILE A 7 37.51 34.41 8.80
CA ILE A 7 36.91 33.80 7.60
C ILE A 7 35.63 33.09 8.05
N ILE A 8 34.48 33.62 7.64
CA ILE A 8 33.17 33.00 7.84
C ILE A 8 32.91 32.13 6.61
N THR A 9 33.09 30.82 6.77
CA THR A 9 32.75 29.83 5.74
C THR A 9 31.25 29.59 5.78
N ALA A 10 30.52 30.14 4.81
CA ALA A 10 29.11 29.80 4.58
C ALA A 10 29.03 28.40 3.95
N ILE A 11 28.54 27.42 4.71
CA ILE A 11 28.24 26.08 4.20
C ILE A 11 26.86 26.17 3.54
N SER A 12 26.85 26.23 2.21
CA SER A 12 25.65 26.08 1.41
C SER A 12 25.14 24.64 1.55
N ALA A 13 24.04 24.46 2.29
CA ALA A 13 23.31 23.21 2.36
C ALA A 13 22.55 23.00 1.04
N THR A 14 23.11 22.21 0.14
CA THR A 14 22.36 21.62 -0.99
C THR A 14 21.40 20.57 -0.44
N ALA A 15 20.11 20.92 -0.36
CA ALA A 15 19.04 19.95 -0.20
C ALA A 15 18.97 19.10 -1.47
N ALA A 16 19.51 17.88 -1.40
CA ALA A 16 19.31 16.89 -2.44
C ALA A 16 17.86 16.38 -2.33
N ALA A 17 16.98 16.87 -3.20
CA ALA A 17 15.69 16.23 -3.43
C ALA A 17 15.96 14.84 -4.02
N LEU A 18 15.93 13.80 -3.17
CA LEU A 18 15.85 12.42 -3.65
C LEU A 18 14.51 12.28 -4.35
N VAL A 19 14.53 12.21 -5.69
CA VAL A 19 13.40 11.70 -6.45
C VAL A 19 13.34 10.20 -6.16
N VAL A 20 12.50 9.82 -5.20
CA VAL A 20 12.21 8.42 -4.88
C VAL A 20 11.49 7.82 -6.08
N ALA A 21 12.17 6.96 -6.82
CA ALA A 21 11.55 6.22 -7.91
C ALA A 21 10.47 5.26 -7.34
N PRO A 22 9.33 5.09 -8.01
CA PRO A 22 8.31 4.13 -7.59
C PRO A 22 8.89 2.70 -7.58
N GLY A 23 8.61 1.96 -6.52
CA GLY A 23 8.93 0.53 -6.46
C GLY A 23 8.08 -0.22 -7.49
N SER A 24 8.73 -0.85 -8.47
CA SER A 24 8.08 -1.70 -9.48
C SER A 24 8.66 -3.10 -9.42
N THR A 25 7.79 -4.10 -9.49
CA THR A 25 8.16 -5.51 -9.59
C THR A 25 7.17 -6.25 -10.47
N HIS A 26 7.65 -7.29 -11.13
CA HIS A 26 6.90 -8.02 -12.14
C HIS A 26 6.96 -9.52 -11.82
N ALA A 27 5.91 -10.26 -12.19
CA ALA A 27 5.94 -11.71 -12.12
C ALA A 27 7.00 -12.26 -13.08
N ALA A 28 7.52 -13.45 -12.77
CA ALA A 28 8.45 -14.14 -13.67
C ALA A 28 7.78 -14.51 -15.02
N THR A 29 6.45 -14.67 -15.01
CA THR A 29 5.61 -14.76 -16.21
C THR A 29 5.04 -13.39 -16.56
N LYS A 30 4.86 -13.09 -17.86
CA LYS A 30 4.32 -11.81 -18.38
C LYS A 30 2.85 -11.53 -18.03
N GLY A 31 2.31 -12.20 -17.01
CA GLY A 31 0.88 -12.18 -16.72
C GLY A 31 0.43 -11.04 -15.81
N VAL A 32 1.28 -10.62 -14.85
CA VAL A 32 0.87 -9.72 -13.78
C VAL A 32 1.99 -8.76 -13.40
N GLU A 33 1.61 -7.51 -13.15
CA GLU A 33 2.51 -6.45 -12.68
C GLU A 33 1.95 -5.81 -11.42
N LEU A 34 2.84 -5.45 -10.48
CA LEU A 34 2.47 -4.73 -9.26
C LEU A 34 3.45 -3.59 -9.02
N THR A 35 2.91 -2.38 -8.91
CA THR A 35 3.69 -1.18 -8.60
C THR A 35 3.10 -0.45 -7.41
N ALA A 36 3.94 0.29 -6.69
CA ALA A 36 3.51 1.17 -5.62
C ALA A 36 3.98 2.61 -5.88
N HIS A 37 3.18 3.59 -5.47
CA HIS A 37 3.44 5.02 -5.59
C HIS A 37 3.24 5.70 -4.24
N ASP A 38 4.26 6.43 -3.77
CA ASP A 38 4.18 7.29 -2.59
C ASP A 38 3.44 8.59 -2.95
N ASN A 39 2.41 8.93 -2.18
CA ASN A 39 1.61 10.14 -2.40
C ASN A 39 2.11 11.34 -1.58
N GLY A 40 3.06 11.15 -0.66
CA GLY A 40 3.67 12.22 0.14
C GLY A 40 2.88 12.67 1.38
N ASP A 41 1.78 11.99 1.71
CA ASP A 41 0.89 12.29 2.83
C ASP A 41 0.69 11.09 3.77
N CYS A 42 1.71 10.22 3.83
CA CYS A 42 1.67 8.91 4.47
C CYS A 42 0.63 7.96 3.87
N THR A 43 0.31 8.14 2.59
CA THR A 43 -0.46 7.17 1.82
C THR A 43 0.33 6.63 0.65
N VAL A 44 0.02 5.38 0.28
CA VAL A 44 0.65 4.67 -0.84
C VAL A 44 -0.44 4.11 -1.75
N THR A 45 -0.30 4.33 -3.05
CA THR A 45 -1.20 3.77 -4.06
C THR A 45 -0.54 2.58 -4.74
N PHE A 46 -1.19 1.42 -4.64
CA PHE A 46 -0.78 0.20 -5.33
C PHE A 46 -1.57 0.06 -6.63
N THR A 47 -0.88 -0.35 -7.69
CA THR A 47 -1.46 -0.62 -9.01
C THR A 47 -1.16 -2.05 -9.42
N LEU A 48 -2.21 -2.81 -9.68
CA LEU A 48 -2.18 -4.17 -10.19
C LEU A 48 -2.58 -4.16 -11.66
N VAL A 49 -1.73 -4.68 -12.53
CA VAL A 49 -2.03 -4.87 -13.96
C VAL A 49 -2.14 -6.36 -14.24
N ASN A 50 -3.30 -6.81 -14.71
CA ASN A 50 -3.57 -8.21 -15.04
C ASN A 50 -3.68 -8.41 -16.56
N HIS A 51 -2.72 -9.10 -17.16
CA HIS A 51 -2.73 -9.53 -18.57
C HIS A 51 -3.34 -10.93 -18.75
N THR A 52 -3.64 -11.63 -17.65
CA THR A 52 -4.14 -13.00 -17.66
C THR A 52 -5.67 -13.06 -17.67
N ASN A 53 -6.23 -14.27 -17.72
CA ASN A 53 -7.65 -14.50 -17.46
C ASN A 53 -7.99 -14.94 -16.03
N SER A 54 -7.07 -14.85 -15.07
CA SER A 54 -7.34 -15.16 -13.66
C SER A 54 -7.71 -13.92 -12.85
N THR A 55 -8.61 -14.09 -11.89
CA THR A 55 -8.98 -13.08 -10.87
C THR A 55 -8.34 -13.36 -9.51
N PHE A 56 -7.44 -14.34 -9.41
CA PHE A 56 -6.92 -14.82 -8.12
C PHE A 56 -5.79 -13.98 -7.54
N TYR A 57 -5.31 -12.94 -8.20
CA TYR A 57 -4.20 -12.14 -7.68
C TYR A 57 -4.69 -11.14 -6.65
N GLN A 58 -4.11 -11.21 -5.46
CA GLN A 58 -4.40 -10.29 -4.37
C GLN A 58 -3.06 -9.83 -3.79
N PRO A 59 -2.71 -8.55 -3.95
CA PRO A 59 -1.49 -8.02 -3.37
C PRO A 59 -1.63 -7.85 -1.86
N ASP A 60 -0.52 -8.12 -1.18
CA ASP A 60 -0.37 -7.93 0.26
C ASP A 60 0.84 -7.02 0.55
N TRP A 61 0.87 -6.41 1.73
CA TRP A 61 1.90 -5.47 2.14
C TRP A 61 2.19 -5.51 3.65
N TRP A 62 3.40 -5.13 4.07
CA TRP A 62 3.85 -5.08 5.47
C TRP A 62 4.92 -4.01 5.69
N PHE A 63 5.17 -3.64 6.94
CA PHE A 63 6.24 -2.70 7.29
C PHE A 63 7.61 -3.38 7.30
N ASP A 64 8.67 -2.64 6.94
CA ASP A 64 10.04 -3.14 6.99
C ASP A 64 10.43 -3.67 8.38
N GLN A 65 9.93 -3.06 9.45
CA GLN A 65 10.16 -3.48 10.84
C GLN A 65 9.46 -4.79 11.22
N GLU A 66 8.49 -5.25 10.42
CA GLU A 66 7.67 -6.44 10.69
C GLU A 66 8.24 -7.71 10.02
N GLY A 67 9.27 -7.59 9.20
CA GLY A 67 9.89 -8.70 8.48
C GLY A 67 11.41 -8.72 8.60
N PRO A 68 12.06 -9.87 8.46
CA PRO A 68 13.51 -9.91 8.35
C PRO A 68 13.97 -9.34 7.00
N ALA A 69 14.97 -8.45 7.05
CA ALA A 69 15.67 -7.99 5.86
C ALA A 69 16.71 -9.04 5.39
N PRO A 70 16.80 -9.38 4.08
CA PRO A 70 15.74 -9.39 3.07
C PRO A 70 14.93 -10.69 3.16
N ALA A 71 13.62 -10.65 2.88
CA ALA A 71 12.71 -11.80 2.85
C ALA A 71 12.99 -12.80 1.69
N LYS A 72 14.26 -13.20 1.53
CA LYS A 72 14.78 -14.13 0.51
C LYS A 72 14.74 -15.60 0.95
N THR A 73 14.31 -15.92 2.16
CA THR A 73 14.35 -17.33 2.64
C THR A 73 13.01 -17.77 3.22
N ALA A 74 12.49 -18.83 2.60
CA ALA A 74 11.21 -19.48 2.86
C ALA A 74 11.15 -20.28 4.19
N ASP A 75 12.00 -19.98 5.17
CA ASP A 75 12.05 -20.76 6.41
C ASP A 75 11.24 -20.10 7.53
N ALA A 76 9.96 -20.50 7.60
CA ALA A 76 8.98 -20.02 8.58
C ALA A 76 9.33 -20.37 10.04
N SER A 77 10.31 -21.24 10.28
CA SER A 77 10.65 -21.75 11.61
C SER A 77 11.44 -20.78 12.49
N THR A 78 11.99 -19.70 11.91
CA THR A 78 12.86 -18.74 12.61
C THR A 78 12.14 -17.51 13.16
N TYR A 79 10.81 -17.42 12.96
CA TYR A 79 10.11 -16.17 13.16
C TYR A 79 9.16 -16.16 14.37
N VAL A 80 9.22 -15.08 15.16
CA VAL A 80 8.35 -14.87 16.33
C VAL A 80 7.05 -14.20 15.87
N ALA A 81 5.90 -14.71 16.33
CA ALA A 81 4.56 -14.22 16.00
C ALA A 81 4.39 -12.70 16.18
N PRO A 82 3.32 -12.08 15.65
CA PRO A 82 2.21 -12.53 14.77
C PRO A 82 2.33 -13.23 13.41
N TRP A 83 1.65 -14.34 13.14
CA TRP A 83 1.56 -14.91 11.78
C TRP A 83 0.12 -14.92 11.28
N ARG A 84 -0.10 -14.75 9.97
CA ARG A 84 -1.36 -15.14 9.31
C ARG A 84 -1.12 -16.42 8.51
N VAL A 85 -1.98 -17.42 8.71
CA VAL A 85 -2.08 -18.59 7.81
C VAL A 85 -3.07 -18.22 6.72
N VAL A 86 -2.67 -18.29 5.45
CA VAL A 86 -3.60 -18.13 4.32
C VAL A 86 -4.43 -19.41 4.20
N PRO A 87 -5.76 -19.40 4.50
CA PRO A 87 -6.54 -20.63 4.62
C PRO A 87 -6.66 -21.42 3.30
N SER A 88 -6.55 -20.73 2.16
CA SER A 88 -6.65 -21.35 0.82
C SER A 88 -5.37 -22.06 0.37
N THR A 89 -4.22 -21.82 1.03
CA THR A 89 -2.91 -22.35 0.59
C THR A 89 -2.07 -22.98 1.70
N GLY A 90 -2.48 -22.84 2.98
CA GLY A 90 -1.77 -23.41 4.12
C GLY A 90 -0.40 -22.79 4.41
N THR A 91 -0.04 -21.67 3.79
CA THR A 91 1.28 -21.06 3.95
C THR A 91 1.29 -20.08 5.14
N THR A 92 2.29 -20.19 6.03
CA THR A 92 2.52 -19.34 7.21
C THR A 92 3.33 -18.10 6.83
N TRP A 93 2.71 -16.91 6.87
CA TRP A 93 3.29 -15.67 6.38
C TRP A 93 3.43 -14.62 7.49
N ALA A 94 4.49 -13.79 7.39
CA ALA A 94 4.64 -12.59 8.19
C ALA A 94 3.40 -11.71 7.95
N PHE A 95 3.01 -10.90 8.93
CA PHE A 95 1.77 -10.11 8.93
C PHE A 95 1.58 -9.21 7.71
N ALA A 96 1.16 -9.82 6.61
CA ALA A 96 0.83 -9.11 5.41
C ALA A 96 -0.63 -8.67 5.53
N ARG A 97 -0.86 -7.38 5.37
CA ARG A 97 -2.18 -6.77 5.24
C ARG A 97 -2.58 -6.84 3.78
N TRP A 98 -3.87 -7.03 3.53
CA TRP A 98 -4.36 -6.84 2.17
C TRP A 98 -4.23 -5.37 1.78
N VAL A 99 -3.92 -5.14 0.51
CA VAL A 99 -3.90 -3.79 -0.05
C VAL A 99 -5.35 -3.32 -0.19
N GLY A 100 -5.74 -2.26 0.53
CA GLY A 100 -7.08 -1.66 0.47
C GLY A 100 -8.15 -2.37 1.30
N SER A 101 -9.29 -1.67 1.48
CA SER A 101 -10.52 -2.19 2.09
C SER A 101 -11.73 -1.69 1.27
N PRO A 102 -12.40 -2.56 0.48
CA PRO A 102 -12.14 -3.99 0.30
C PRO A 102 -10.77 -4.27 -0.33
N ALA A 103 -10.27 -5.50 -0.14
CA ALA A 103 -8.98 -5.93 -0.65
C ALA A 103 -8.91 -5.79 -2.18
N LEU A 104 -7.85 -5.17 -2.67
CA LEU A 104 -7.50 -5.09 -4.07
C LEU A 104 -7.36 -6.51 -4.64
N HIS A 105 -7.95 -6.72 -5.81
CA HIS A 105 -7.84 -7.97 -6.54
C HIS A 105 -7.71 -7.69 -8.03
N SER A 106 -7.16 -8.65 -8.77
CA SER A 106 -7.15 -8.59 -10.23
C SER A 106 -8.56 -8.69 -10.81
N GLU A 107 -8.83 -7.86 -11.81
CA GLU A 107 -10.08 -7.91 -12.58
C GLU A 107 -9.85 -8.41 -14.01
N LEU A 108 -10.95 -8.66 -14.72
CA LEU A 108 -10.99 -8.99 -16.13
C LEU A 108 -11.73 -7.90 -16.91
N ALA A 109 -11.26 -7.60 -18.12
CA ALA A 109 -11.94 -6.76 -19.08
C ALA A 109 -13.22 -7.45 -19.59
N PRO A 110 -14.22 -6.67 -20.04
CA PRO A 110 -15.45 -7.22 -20.59
C PRO A 110 -15.18 -8.25 -21.70
N GLY A 111 -15.84 -9.42 -21.60
CA GLY A 111 -15.75 -10.48 -22.61
C GLY A 111 -14.56 -11.42 -22.46
N VAL A 112 -13.65 -11.20 -21.51
CA VAL A 112 -12.53 -12.12 -21.23
C VAL A 112 -13.04 -13.31 -20.41
N PRO A 113 -12.97 -14.56 -20.92
CA PRO A 113 -13.42 -15.73 -20.17
C PRO A 113 -12.53 -16.00 -18.96
N ALA A 114 -13.10 -15.98 -17.76
CA ALA A 114 -12.35 -16.24 -16.53
C ALA A 114 -11.76 -17.65 -16.49
N PHE A 115 -10.55 -17.77 -15.96
CA PHE A 115 -9.89 -19.05 -15.71
C PHE A 115 -10.76 -19.90 -14.79
N ALA A 116 -11.23 -21.03 -15.33
CA ALA A 116 -12.14 -21.94 -14.65
C ALA A 116 -11.80 -23.38 -15.07
N PRO A 117 -10.81 -24.03 -14.44
CA PRO A 117 -10.45 -25.39 -14.81
C PRO A 117 -11.61 -26.35 -14.46
N PRO A 118 -11.95 -27.32 -15.33
CA PRO A 118 -11.27 -27.67 -16.59
C PRO A 118 -11.82 -26.96 -17.85
N THR A 119 -12.86 -26.14 -17.74
CA THR A 119 -13.62 -25.62 -18.90
C THR A 119 -12.95 -24.46 -19.62
N VAL A 120 -12.22 -23.60 -18.90
CA VAL A 120 -11.46 -22.48 -19.45
C VAL A 120 -10.02 -22.59 -18.99
N GLY A 121 -9.11 -22.82 -19.94
CA GLY A 121 -7.67 -22.92 -19.68
C GLY A 121 -7.06 -21.61 -19.20
N TYR A 122 -5.93 -21.71 -18.50
CA TYR A 122 -5.18 -20.55 -18.04
C TYR A 122 -4.47 -19.89 -19.23
N ASN A 123 -4.66 -18.59 -19.40
CA ASN A 123 -4.05 -17.78 -20.46
C ASN A 123 -3.41 -16.54 -19.86
N THR A 124 -2.08 -16.45 -19.97
CA THR A 124 -1.25 -15.35 -19.44
C THR A 124 -1.26 -14.09 -20.32
N SER A 125 -1.95 -14.11 -21.46
CA SER A 125 -2.04 -13.01 -22.41
C SER A 125 -3.47 -12.82 -22.92
N ALA A 126 -4.45 -13.11 -22.06
CA ALA A 126 -5.87 -12.94 -22.37
C ALA A 126 -6.29 -11.47 -22.52
N GLN A 127 -5.49 -10.55 -21.99
CA GLN A 127 -5.75 -9.11 -21.95
C GLN A 127 -4.47 -8.34 -22.33
N PRO A 128 -4.20 -8.11 -23.64
CA PRO A 128 -2.93 -7.57 -24.10
C PRO A 128 -2.63 -6.18 -23.52
N ASP A 129 -3.65 -5.32 -23.38
CA ASP A 129 -3.50 -3.99 -22.80
C ASP A 129 -3.44 -4.01 -21.26
N GLY A 130 -3.75 -5.15 -20.64
CA GLY A 130 -3.83 -5.31 -19.20
C GLY A 130 -5.10 -4.68 -18.60
N LYS A 131 -5.67 -5.34 -17.61
CA LYS A 131 -6.72 -4.75 -16.77
C LYS A 131 -6.08 -4.16 -15.51
N VAL A 132 -6.23 -2.85 -15.37
CA VAL A 132 -5.68 -2.08 -14.25
C VAL A 132 -6.68 -2.03 -13.10
N SER A 133 -6.19 -2.28 -11.89
CA SER A 133 -6.91 -2.11 -10.63
C SER A 133 -6.00 -1.38 -9.63
N THR A 134 -6.54 -0.43 -8.88
CA THR A 134 -5.76 0.40 -7.93
C THR A 134 -6.41 0.46 -6.57
N ALA A 135 -5.60 0.56 -5.52
CA ALA A 135 -6.09 0.91 -4.19
C ALA A 135 -5.04 1.75 -3.45
N THR A 136 -5.53 2.71 -2.66
CA THR A 136 -4.71 3.55 -1.80
C THR A 136 -4.83 3.06 -0.36
N VAL A 137 -3.70 3.04 0.34
CA VAL A 137 -3.60 2.67 1.75
C VAL A 137 -3.01 3.85 2.51
N ASP A 138 -3.68 4.26 3.59
CA ASP A 138 -3.05 5.08 4.63
C ASP A 138 -2.27 4.15 5.56
N VAL A 139 -0.94 4.27 5.56
CA VAL A 139 -0.08 3.40 6.36
C VAL A 139 -0.21 3.71 7.86
N ARG A 140 -0.67 4.90 8.26
CA ARG A 140 -0.87 5.26 9.68
C ARG A 140 -2.04 4.52 10.30
N GLU A 141 -3.06 4.23 9.49
CA GLU A 141 -4.29 3.56 9.93
C GLU A 141 -4.15 2.03 9.94
N ALA A 142 -2.96 1.51 9.64
CA ALA A 142 -2.72 0.08 9.59
C ALA A 142 -2.94 -0.57 10.96
N THR A 143 -3.73 -1.64 10.97
CA THR A 143 -4.07 -2.42 12.18
C THR A 143 -3.81 -3.92 11.99
N GLY A 144 -3.67 -4.63 13.10
CA GLY A 144 -3.45 -6.09 13.15
C GLY A 144 -2.17 -6.58 12.47
N PRO A 145 -0.96 -6.11 12.87
CA PRO A 145 -0.66 -5.27 14.05
C PRO A 145 -0.76 -3.77 13.76
N GLU A 146 -0.69 -2.93 14.79
CA GLU A 146 -0.69 -1.46 14.62
C GLU A 146 0.54 -0.99 13.84
N ALA A 147 0.41 0.14 13.14
CA ALA A 147 1.52 0.76 12.43
C ALA A 147 2.67 1.08 13.41
N PRO A 148 3.93 0.77 13.07
CA PRO A 148 5.08 1.21 13.87
C PRO A 148 5.22 2.74 13.79
N ASP A 149 6.03 3.32 14.69
CA ASP A 149 6.40 4.72 14.58
C ASP A 149 7.16 4.97 13.27
N ALA A 150 6.89 6.13 12.66
CA ALA A 150 7.67 6.59 11.51
C ALA A 150 9.12 6.89 11.91
N SER A 151 10.02 6.92 10.93
CA SER A 151 11.40 7.36 11.14
C SER A 151 11.45 8.83 11.60
N ASP A 152 12.59 9.28 12.12
CA ASP A 152 12.81 10.70 12.46
C ASP A 152 12.64 11.64 11.25
N ALA A 153 12.80 11.12 10.03
CA ALA A 153 12.56 11.84 8.79
C ALA A 153 11.08 11.89 8.37
N GLY A 154 10.17 11.31 9.17
CA GLY A 154 8.76 11.19 8.86
C GLY A 154 8.48 10.27 7.69
N THR A 155 9.19 9.15 7.59
CA THR A 155 9.02 8.15 6.52
C THR A 155 8.76 6.75 7.06
N GLN A 156 8.13 5.91 6.25
CA GLN A 156 7.97 4.48 6.50
C GLN A 156 8.31 3.66 5.27
N THR A 157 9.09 2.60 5.43
CA THR A 157 9.34 1.65 4.35
C THR A 157 8.29 0.55 4.41
N VAL A 158 7.58 0.35 3.31
CA VAL A 158 6.63 -0.76 3.15
C VAL A 158 7.10 -1.70 2.07
N TRP A 159 6.87 -2.98 2.31
CA TRP A 159 7.07 -4.06 1.35
C TRP A 159 5.74 -4.52 0.81
N PHE A 160 5.75 -5.02 -0.42
CA PHE A 160 4.55 -5.51 -1.10
C PHE A 160 4.90 -6.60 -2.11
N ARG A 161 3.92 -7.45 -2.43
CA ARG A 161 4.07 -8.55 -3.39
C ARG A 161 2.72 -9.09 -3.87
N ILE A 162 2.78 -10.14 -4.69
CA ILE A 162 1.66 -11.06 -4.95
C ILE A 162 2.14 -12.47 -4.64
N GLY A 163 1.69 -13.05 -3.53
CA GLY A 163 2.11 -14.40 -3.13
C GLY A 163 1.23 -15.53 -3.66
N ASN A 164 0.10 -15.21 -4.29
CA ASN A 164 -0.87 -16.17 -4.85
C ASN A 164 -0.89 -16.16 -6.38
N GLY A 165 -1.63 -17.09 -6.98
CA GLY A 165 -1.80 -17.21 -8.43
C GLY A 165 -2.09 -18.65 -8.87
N PRO A 166 -2.65 -18.85 -10.08
CA PRO A 166 -2.90 -20.18 -10.65
C PRO A 166 -1.66 -21.08 -10.71
N VAL A 167 -0.49 -20.51 -11.06
CA VAL A 167 0.78 -21.23 -11.08
C VAL A 167 1.87 -20.49 -10.30
N PRO A 168 2.92 -21.16 -9.83
CA PRO A 168 4.00 -20.52 -9.09
C PRO A 168 4.68 -19.35 -9.82
N GLY A 169 4.69 -19.36 -11.16
CA GLY A 169 5.29 -18.31 -11.99
C GLY A 169 4.55 -16.97 -11.95
N ASP A 170 3.29 -16.95 -11.53
CA ASP A 170 2.47 -15.73 -11.46
C ASP A 170 2.72 -14.93 -10.16
N ARG A 171 3.46 -15.52 -9.22
CA ARG A 171 3.82 -14.84 -7.98
C ARG A 171 4.80 -13.71 -8.28
N ILE A 172 4.59 -12.58 -7.64
CA ILE A 172 5.48 -11.43 -7.69
C ILE A 172 6.36 -11.47 -6.45
N ALA A 173 7.68 -11.37 -6.64
CA ALA A 173 8.61 -11.32 -5.52
C ALA A 173 8.45 -10.01 -4.73
N PRO A 174 8.75 -10.00 -3.41
CA PRO A 174 8.71 -8.80 -2.60
C PRO A 174 9.50 -7.64 -3.21
N ALA A 175 8.88 -6.47 -3.25
CA ALA A 175 9.51 -5.18 -3.51
C ALA A 175 9.14 -4.21 -2.40
N SER A 176 9.84 -3.08 -2.33
CA SER A 176 9.58 -2.06 -1.31
C SER A 176 9.47 -0.66 -1.90
N ILE A 177 8.86 0.21 -1.12
CA ILE A 177 8.78 1.65 -1.35
C ILE A 177 8.91 2.38 -0.02
N VAL A 178 9.56 3.54 -0.06
CA VAL A 178 9.60 4.48 1.07
C VAL A 178 8.45 5.45 0.91
N VAL A 179 7.51 5.42 1.86
CA VAL A 179 6.36 6.32 1.95
C VAL A 179 6.78 7.54 2.78
N THR A 180 6.47 8.73 2.30
CA THR A 180 6.84 10.00 2.93
C THR A 180 5.62 10.71 3.53
N GLY A 181 5.84 11.72 4.37
CA GLY A 181 4.76 12.47 5.02
C GLY A 181 4.17 11.81 6.27
N CYS A 182 4.86 10.81 6.82
CA CYS A 182 4.47 10.05 8.01
C CYS A 182 4.91 10.66 9.35
N GLY A 183 5.54 11.83 9.33
CA GLY A 183 5.90 12.55 10.55
C GLY A 183 4.67 13.00 11.34
N PRO A 184 4.84 13.40 12.62
CA PRO A 184 3.76 13.99 13.39
C PRO A 184 3.21 15.20 12.64
N GLN A 185 1.96 15.10 12.16
CA GLN A 185 1.36 16.21 11.44
C GLN A 185 1.27 17.42 12.39
N PRO A 186 1.77 18.60 11.99
CA PRO A 186 1.52 19.80 12.74
C PRO A 186 0.02 20.10 12.65
N TRP A 187 -0.73 19.71 13.69
CA TRP A 187 -2.06 20.21 14.05
C TRP A 187 -2.96 20.66 12.87
N GLY A 188 -3.89 19.80 12.45
CA GLY A 188 -5.15 20.29 11.85
C GLY A 188 -5.52 19.85 10.44
N SER A 189 -5.37 18.56 10.09
CA SER A 189 -6.13 17.98 8.97
C SER A 189 -7.09 16.92 9.47
N THR A 190 -8.00 17.32 10.36
CA THR A 190 -9.30 16.66 10.46
C THR A 190 -9.96 16.87 9.11
N ALA A 191 -10.16 15.81 8.33
CA ALA A 191 -11.17 15.80 7.29
C ALA A 191 -12.53 16.01 8.00
N GLY A 192 -12.88 17.28 8.20
CA GLY A 192 -14.14 17.69 8.77
C GLY A 192 -15.23 17.38 7.76
N SER A 193 -15.97 16.29 8.00
CA SER A 193 -17.33 16.14 7.50
C SER A 193 -18.08 17.42 7.85
N SER A 194 -18.34 18.23 6.84
CA SER A 194 -19.21 19.39 6.97
C SER A 194 -20.63 18.87 6.98
N ASP A 195 -21.12 18.48 8.15
CA ASP A 195 -22.55 18.36 8.41
C ASP A 195 -23.18 19.75 8.28
N GLY A 196 -23.63 20.06 7.06
CA GLY A 196 -24.40 21.25 6.73
C GLY A 196 -25.79 21.19 7.34
N GLY A 197 -25.86 21.43 8.65
CA GLY A 197 -27.10 21.70 9.35
C GLY A 197 -27.70 23.02 8.89
N PHE A 198 -28.76 22.95 8.08
CA PHE A 198 -29.66 24.09 7.87
C PHE A 198 -30.62 24.19 9.05
N GLY A 199 -30.20 24.93 10.07
CA GLY A 199 -31.11 25.48 11.07
C GLY A 199 -31.93 26.62 10.47
N SER A 200 -33.26 26.47 10.46
CA SER A 200 -34.19 27.59 10.29
C SER A 200 -35.02 27.75 11.56
N SER A 201 -34.82 28.89 12.19
CA SER A 201 -35.49 29.40 13.38
C SER A 201 -36.82 30.06 13.05
N ILE A 202 -37.89 29.70 13.76
CA ILE A 202 -39.09 30.49 14.16
C ILE A 202 -39.98 29.52 14.93
N GLY A 203 -40.61 29.77 16.08
CA GLY A 203 -40.84 30.93 16.93
C GLY A 203 -41.92 30.45 17.91
N GLY A 204 -41.73 30.65 19.21
CA GLY A 204 -42.60 30.07 20.24
C GLY A 204 -44.01 30.66 20.28
N VAL A 205 -44.93 29.90 20.87
CA VAL A 205 -45.96 30.40 21.80
C VAL A 205 -46.39 29.25 22.70
N ALA A 206 -46.35 29.55 24.00
CA ALA A 206 -46.93 28.75 25.06
C ALA A 206 -48.45 28.95 25.11
N GLY A 207 -49.17 27.95 25.63
CA GLY A 207 -50.29 28.22 26.53
C GLY A 207 -51.67 27.70 26.14
N LEU A 208 -52.24 27.03 27.14
CA LEU A 208 -53.66 26.85 27.48
C LEU A 208 -54.45 25.65 26.93
N LEU A 209 -54.72 24.77 27.91
CA LEU A 209 -55.90 23.93 28.14
C LEU A 209 -57.24 24.60 27.73
N PRO A 210 -58.27 23.79 27.45
CA PRO A 210 -59.16 23.35 28.54
C PRO A 210 -59.14 21.84 28.80
#